data_AF-A0A2M8KE01-F1
#
_entry.id   AF-A0A2M8KE01-F1
#
_cell.length_a   1.000
_cell.length_b   1.000
_cell.length_c   1.000
_cell.angle_alpha   90.00
_cell.angle_beta   90.00
_cell.angle_gamma   90.00
#
_symmetry.space_group_name_H-M   'P 1'
#
loop_
_entity.id
_entity.type
_entity.pdbx_description
1 polymer ?
#
loop_
_entity_poly.entity_id
_entity_poly.type
_entity_poly.pdbx_seq_one_letter_code
_entity_poly.pdbx_strand_id
1 'polypeptide(L)'
;MKTIISKLKQIGDARCLKSDWAIFGYYFLISAILTFPQIIHISSFMPSYGDSWQFLWNFWWVKEAVIHLHTNPFVSNYIFWPTGDSLLFHTLSLANSIPAIFFAVFFWLDSHI
;
A
#
# COMPACT_ATOMS: atom_id res chain seq x y z
N MET A 1 -27.16 38.06 5.76
CA MET A 1 -26.47 37.61 4.52
C MET A 1 -24.95 37.79 4.57
N LYS A 2 -24.40 38.94 5.01
CA LYS A 2 -22.94 39.18 5.09
C LYS A 2 -22.18 38.23 6.06
N THR A 3 -22.83 37.76 7.12
CA THR A 3 -22.25 36.88 8.16
C THR A 3 -21.99 35.44 7.69
N ILE A 4 -22.75 34.95 6.70
CA ILE A 4 -22.57 33.58 6.16
C ILE A 4 -21.38 33.58 5.18
N ILE A 5 -21.27 34.62 4.36
CA ILE A 5 -20.17 34.78 3.40
C ILE A 5 -18.82 34.97 4.12
N SER A 6 -18.80 35.67 5.26
CA SER A 6 -17.57 35.80 6.06
C SER A 6 -17.14 34.48 6.70
N LYS A 7 -18.08 33.64 7.17
CA LYS A 7 -17.78 32.29 7.68
C LYS A 7 -17.27 31.35 6.60
N LEU A 8 -17.83 31.40 5.38
CA LEU A 8 -17.33 30.61 4.24
C LEU A 8 -15.92 31.04 3.81
N LYS A 9 -15.61 32.34 3.90
CA LYS A 9 -14.26 32.86 3.62
C LYS A 9 -13.24 32.47 4.70
N GLN A 10 -13.69 32.33 5.95
CA GLN A 10 -12.87 31.84 7.07
C GLN A 10 -12.54 30.34 6.96
N ILE A 11 -13.37 29.55 6.25
CA ILE A 11 -13.06 28.14 5.92
C ILE A 11 -12.00 28.05 4.81
N GLY A 12 -11.93 29.06 3.93
CA GLY A 12 -10.91 29.18 2.87
C GLY A 12 -9.69 30.03 3.26
N ASP A 13 -9.43 30.23 4.56
CA ASP A 13 -8.37 31.14 5.01
C ASP A 13 -6.99 30.46 4.90
N ALA A 14 -6.06 31.10 4.20
CA ALA A 14 -4.70 30.58 3.94
C ALA A 14 -3.89 30.31 5.23
N ARG A 15 -4.36 30.83 6.38
CA ARG A 15 -3.81 30.53 7.71
C ARG A 15 -4.09 29.09 8.15
N CYS A 16 -5.26 28.56 7.83
CA CYS A 16 -5.62 27.17 8.11
C CYS A 16 -4.78 26.24 7.22
N LEU A 17 -4.69 26.56 5.92
CA LEU A 17 -3.86 25.80 4.97
C LEU A 17 -2.37 25.78 5.38
N LYS A 18 -1.81 26.90 5.84
CA LYS A 18 -0.42 26.96 6.34
C LYS A 18 -0.22 26.09 7.60
N SER A 19 -1.23 26.03 8.47
CA SER A 19 -1.22 25.16 9.63
C SER A 19 -1.27 23.68 9.22
N ASP A 20 -2.07 23.33 8.22
CA ASP A 20 -2.19 21.95 7.72
C ASP A 20 -0.89 21.48 7.07
N TRP A 21 -0.23 22.33 6.28
CA TRP A 21 1.10 22.02 5.71
C TRP A 21 2.17 21.89 6.77
N ALA A 22 2.11 22.68 7.85
CA ALA A 22 3.04 22.57 8.97
C ALA A 22 2.84 21.25 9.72
N ILE A 23 1.60 20.83 9.94
CA ILE A 23 1.25 19.55 10.55
C ILE A 23 1.70 18.39 9.66
N PHE A 24 1.42 18.46 8.35
CA PHE A 24 1.87 17.48 7.38
C PHE A 24 3.39 17.35 7.38
N GLY A 25 4.11 18.47 7.30
CA GLY A 25 5.57 18.48 7.34
C GLY A 25 6.13 17.88 8.63
N TYR A 26 5.50 18.15 9.77
CA TYR A 26 5.89 17.57 11.06
C TYR A 26 5.73 16.04 11.08
N TYR A 27 4.56 15.53 10.68
CA TYR A 27 4.34 14.08 10.61
C TYR A 27 5.21 13.41 9.56
N PHE A 28 5.47 14.06 8.43
CA PHE A 28 6.37 13.56 7.39
C PHE A 28 7.81 13.43 7.92
N LEU A 29 8.32 14.45 8.61
CA LEU A 29 9.65 14.43 9.21
C LEU A 29 9.78 13.33 10.27
N ILE A 30 8.80 13.21 11.17
CA ILE A 30 8.81 12.13 12.18
C ILE A 30 8.79 10.76 11.50
N SER A 31 7.94 10.59 10.47
CA SER A 31 7.87 9.33 9.72
C SER A 31 9.20 9.01 9.04
N ALA A 32 9.86 10.00 8.43
CA ALA A 32 11.17 9.82 7.80
C ALA A 32 12.26 9.46 8.82
N ILE A 33 12.25 10.07 10.01
CA ILE A 33 13.19 9.77 11.09
C ILE A 33 12.96 8.36 11.64
N LEU A 34 11.70 7.99 11.92
CA LEU A 34 11.37 6.66 12.45
C LEU A 34 11.58 5.54 11.44
N THR A 35 11.51 5.84 10.14
CA THR A 35 11.73 4.88 9.06
C THR A 35 13.19 4.90 8.56
N PHE A 36 14.08 5.63 9.21
CA PHE A 36 15.52 5.57 8.92
C PHE A 36 16.12 4.27 9.51
N PRO A 37 16.97 3.50 8.79
CA PRO A 37 17.55 3.78 7.47
C PRO A 37 16.72 3.25 6.28
N GLN A 38 15.57 2.62 6.53
CA GLN A 38 14.75 1.95 5.52
C GLN A 38 14.32 2.86 4.36
N ILE A 39 14.10 4.15 4.61
CA ILE A 39 13.77 5.13 3.56
C ILE A 39 14.87 5.30 2.49
N ILE A 40 16.13 4.94 2.81
CA ILE A 40 17.26 4.97 1.88
C ILE A 40 17.43 3.62 1.17
N HIS A 41 16.95 2.54 1.76
CA HIS A 41 17.12 1.17 1.28
C HIS A 41 15.81 0.51 0.82
N ILE A 42 14.90 1.30 0.22
CA ILE A 42 13.57 0.84 -0.22
C ILE A 42 13.63 -0.37 -1.15
N SER A 43 14.67 -0.48 -1.98
CA SER A 43 14.84 -1.58 -2.93
C SER A 43 15.72 -2.73 -2.43
N SER A 44 16.47 -2.53 -1.34
CA SER A 44 17.56 -3.43 -0.95
C SER A 44 17.25 -4.27 0.28
N PHE A 45 16.33 -3.81 1.13
CA PHE A 45 16.05 -4.48 2.39
C PHE A 45 14.55 -4.65 2.55
N MET A 46 14.09 -5.89 2.60
CA MET A 46 12.73 -6.17 3.03
C MET A 46 12.75 -6.72 4.46
N PRO A 47 11.89 -6.22 5.37
CA PRO A 47 11.79 -6.78 6.71
C PRO A 47 11.41 -8.26 6.62
N SER A 48 12.37 -9.15 6.85
CA SER A 48 12.13 -10.60 6.90
C SER A 48 11.93 -11.01 8.35
N TYR A 49 10.74 -10.75 8.90
CA TYR A 49 10.34 -11.24 10.21
C TYR A 49 8.90 -11.76 10.19
N GLY A 50 8.64 -12.84 10.92
CA GLY A 50 7.30 -13.42 11.04
C GLY A 50 6.68 -13.81 9.70
N ASP A 51 5.48 -13.29 9.44
CA ASP A 51 4.63 -13.56 8.27
C ASP A 51 4.90 -12.66 7.06
N SER A 52 5.97 -11.86 7.08
CA SER A 52 6.31 -10.93 5.99
C SER A 52 6.42 -11.62 4.63
N TRP A 53 7.00 -12.83 4.58
CA TRP A 53 7.10 -13.63 3.36
C TRP A 53 5.75 -14.09 2.83
N GLN A 54 4.81 -14.38 3.73
CA GLN A 54 3.45 -14.76 3.35
C GLN A 54 2.69 -13.57 2.77
N PHE A 55 2.88 -12.37 3.31
CA PHE A 55 2.34 -11.15 2.71
C PHE A 55 2.96 -10.83 1.35
N LEU A 56 4.27 -11.01 1.19
CA LEU A 56 4.92 -10.86 -0.12
C LEU A 56 4.32 -11.80 -1.16
N TRP A 57 4.17 -13.07 -0.78
CA TRP A 57 3.55 -14.07 -1.64
C TRP A 57 2.10 -13.69 -1.97
N ASN A 58 1.32 -13.22 -0.99
CA ASN A 58 -0.05 -12.72 -1.22
C ASN A 58 -0.08 -11.57 -2.26
N PHE A 59 0.86 -10.62 -2.18
CA PHE A 59 0.91 -9.50 -3.12
C PHE A 59 1.25 -9.96 -4.53
N TRP A 60 2.26 -10.83 -4.66
CA TRP A 60 2.62 -11.46 -5.93
C TRP A 60 1.47 -12.30 -6.49
N TRP A 61 0.84 -13.15 -5.69
CA TRP A 61 -0.22 -14.05 -6.14
C TRP A 61 -1.46 -13.28 -6.60
N VAL A 62 -1.90 -12.25 -5.86
CA VAL A 62 -3.05 -11.45 -6.29
C VAL A 62 -2.74 -10.72 -7.59
N LYS A 63 -1.51 -10.18 -7.75
CA LYS A 63 -1.06 -9.58 -9.02
C LYS A 63 -1.12 -10.61 -10.15
N GLU A 64 -0.53 -11.78 -9.96
CA GLU A 64 -0.47 -12.86 -10.95
C GLU A 64 -1.89 -13.31 -11.34
N ALA A 65 -2.75 -13.55 -10.36
CA ALA A 65 -4.12 -13.97 -10.57
C ALA A 65 -4.95 -12.92 -11.33
N VAL A 66 -4.82 -11.64 -10.98
CA VAL A 66 -5.66 -10.56 -11.55
C VAL A 66 -5.11 -10.02 -12.86
N ILE A 67 -3.80 -9.83 -12.98
CA ILE A 67 -3.16 -9.13 -14.10
C ILE A 67 -2.72 -10.10 -15.21
N HIS A 68 -2.24 -11.29 -14.86
CA HIS A 68 -1.66 -12.23 -15.85
C HIS A 68 -2.61 -13.39 -16.15
N LEU A 69 -3.13 -14.06 -15.12
CA LEU A 69 -3.95 -15.27 -15.27
C LEU A 69 -5.45 -14.99 -15.43
N HIS A 70 -5.91 -13.78 -15.09
CA HIS A 70 -7.32 -13.38 -15.06
C HIS A 70 -8.22 -14.40 -14.34
N THR A 71 -7.76 -14.92 -13.20
CA THR A 71 -8.44 -15.93 -12.39
C THR A 71 -8.86 -15.38 -11.02
N ASN A 72 -9.66 -16.16 -10.30
CA ASN A 72 -10.07 -15.83 -8.95
C ASN A 72 -8.86 -15.90 -7.98
N PRO A 73 -8.47 -14.79 -7.32
CA PRO A 73 -7.33 -14.78 -6.40
C PRO A 73 -7.55 -15.64 -5.14
N PHE A 74 -8.78 -16.09 -4.87
CA PHE A 74 -9.07 -17.02 -3.76
C PHE A 74 -8.81 -18.49 -4.08
N VAL A 75 -8.30 -18.84 -5.27
CA VAL A 75 -7.97 -20.22 -5.64
C VAL A 75 -6.60 -20.23 -6.29
N SER A 76 -5.63 -20.93 -5.69
CA SER A 76 -4.27 -21.02 -6.23
C SER A 76 -3.89 -22.47 -6.51
N ASN A 77 -3.30 -22.71 -7.68
CA ASN A 77 -2.69 -23.98 -8.03
C ASN A 77 -1.19 -24.03 -7.67
N TYR A 78 -0.61 -22.91 -7.22
CA TYR A 78 0.82 -22.84 -6.87
C TYR A 78 1.09 -23.42 -5.47
N ILE A 79 0.07 -23.50 -4.62
CA ILE A 79 0.11 -24.16 -3.33
C ILE A 79 -0.63 -25.49 -3.46
N PHE A 80 -0.06 -26.57 -2.93
CA PHE A 80 -0.60 -27.93 -3.02
C PHE A 80 -0.80 -28.45 -4.45
N TRP A 81 0.13 -28.14 -5.35
CA TRP A 81 0.17 -28.73 -6.69
C TRP A 81 0.20 -30.28 -6.61
N PRO A 82 -0.56 -31.02 -7.45
CA PRO A 82 -1.37 -30.55 -8.58
C PRO A 82 -2.82 -30.19 -8.27
N THR A 83 -3.29 -30.45 -7.05
CA THR A 83 -4.71 -30.29 -6.69
C THR A 83 -5.09 -28.81 -6.55
N GLY A 84 -4.15 -27.97 -6.12
CA GLY A 84 -4.44 -26.59 -5.73
C GLY A 84 -5.19 -26.51 -4.40
N ASP A 85 -5.45 -25.29 -3.93
CA ASP A 85 -6.25 -25.07 -2.73
C ASP A 85 -7.02 -23.74 -2.76
N SER A 86 -8.06 -23.67 -1.96
CA SER A 86 -8.84 -22.46 -1.73
C SER A 86 -8.19 -21.61 -0.64
N LEU A 87 -7.87 -20.38 -1.01
CA LEU A 87 -7.36 -19.35 -0.11
C LEU A 87 -8.48 -18.64 0.66
N LEU A 88 -9.71 -19.16 0.67
CA LEU A 88 -10.84 -18.58 1.41
C LEU A 88 -10.60 -18.57 2.93
N PHE A 89 -9.96 -19.63 3.46
CA PHE A 89 -9.57 -19.71 4.86
C PHE A 89 -8.10 -19.33 5.11
N HIS A 90 -7.39 -18.91 4.06
CA HIS A 90 -6.04 -18.39 4.14
C HIS A 90 -6.07 -16.92 4.59
N THR A 91 -4.99 -16.45 5.21
CA THR A 91 -4.80 -15.03 5.59
C THR A 91 -4.46 -14.15 4.37
N LEU A 92 -5.18 -14.34 3.27
CA LEU A 92 -4.97 -13.61 2.02
C LEU A 92 -5.27 -12.12 2.23
N SER A 93 -4.25 -11.28 2.02
CA SER A 93 -4.31 -9.84 2.30
C SER A 93 -4.85 -9.01 1.13
N LEU A 94 -6.03 -9.38 0.59
CA LEU A 94 -6.53 -8.80 -0.67
C LEU A 94 -6.63 -7.25 -0.63
N ALA A 95 -7.11 -6.69 0.48
CA ALA A 95 -7.26 -5.24 0.65
C ALA A 95 -5.91 -4.49 0.60
N ASN A 96 -4.83 -5.10 1.10
CA ASN A 96 -3.48 -4.54 1.04
C ASN A 96 -2.82 -4.81 -0.32
N SER A 97 -3.14 -5.93 -0.96
CA SER A 97 -2.63 -6.29 -2.29
C SER A 97 -3.07 -5.29 -3.37
N ILE A 98 -4.29 -4.76 -3.32
CA ILE A 98 -4.79 -3.85 -4.38
C ILE A 98 -3.95 -2.57 -4.48
N PRO A 99 -3.73 -1.79 -3.39
CA PRO A 99 -2.79 -0.66 -3.42
C PRO A 99 -1.37 -1.09 -3.80
N ALA A 100 -0.91 -2.24 -3.30
CA ALA A 100 0.42 -2.76 -3.63
C ALA A 100 0.59 -3.00 -5.13
N ILE A 101 -0.43 -3.56 -5.80
CA ILE A 101 -0.44 -3.76 -7.26
C ILE A 101 -0.42 -2.43 -7.99
N PHE A 102 -1.23 -1.45 -7.55
CA PHE A 102 -1.22 -0.10 -8.15
C PHE A 102 0.18 0.50 -8.12
N PHE A 103 0.88 0.42 -6.98
CA PHE A 103 2.25 0.89 -6.87
C PHE A 103 3.24 0.02 -7.65
N ALA A 104 3.09 -1.30 -7.66
CA ALA A 104 4.00 -2.21 -8.37
C ALA A 104 3.97 -1.99 -9.88
N VAL A 105 2.77 -1.79 -10.47
CA VAL A 105 2.59 -1.47 -11.89
C VAL A 105 3.14 -0.07 -12.19
N PHE A 106 2.88 0.91 -11.32
CA PHE A 106 3.34 2.28 -11.52
C PHE A 106 4.86 2.45 -11.39
N PHE A 107 5.48 1.76 -10.43
CA PHE A 107 6.93 1.81 -10.18
C PHE A 107 7.74 0.76 -10.93
N TRP A 108 7.13 0.07 -11.91
CA TRP A 108 7.81 -0.90 -12.79
C TRP A 108 8.61 -1.94 -11.99
N LEU A 109 8.01 -2.55 -10.97
CA LEU A 109 8.66 -3.59 -10.15
C LEU A 109 8.47 -5.00 -10.77
N ASP A 110 8.56 -5.09 -12.10
CA ASP A 110 8.24 -6.32 -12.87
C ASP A 110 9.43 -7.26 -13.07
N SER A 111 10.68 -6.83 -12.85
CA SER A 111 11.86 -7.58 -13.32
C SER A 111 12.56 -8.46 -12.26
N HIS A 112 12.23 -8.38 -10.97
CA HIS A 112 13.11 -8.92 -9.90
C HIS A 112 12.44 -9.66 -8.73
N ILE A 113 11.19 -10.11 -8.86
CA ILE A 113 10.57 -11.06 -7.91
C ILE A 113 9.96 -12.23 -8.66
#